data_AF-A0A9E4PN62-F1
#
_entry.id   AF-A0A9E4PN62-F1
#
_cell.length_a   1.000
_cell.length_b   1.000
_cell.length_c   1.000
_cell.angle_alpha   90.00
_cell.angle_beta   90.00
_cell.angle_gamma   90.00
#
_symmetry.space_group_name_H-M   'P 1'
#
loop_
_entity.id
_entity.type
_entity.pdbx_description
1 polymer ?
#
loop_
_entity_poly.entity_id
_entity_poly.type
_entity_poly.pdbx_seq_one_letter_code
_entity_poly.pdbx_strand_id
1 'polypeptide(L)'
;MVWLITYGALLIDLLFIFYLANRRTRVFGFIFVLAFHFINSRLFDIGIFPWLMIAATLIFFPPGWPRRMLWDIRRAHPVRVPALGLGFVLGAFIGGTLPADFSWVHIIIGGLGTAVAAYHLEEPFRRLHVEPPTDTRSTRRRGRDRRASLNPGPLPVAPAVVGKWTLALLGVWVATQMLVPLRHFVIPSNVHWTEEGYTFSWHMMLRQKPSDGFFTVTGRATGEEWTVDPAEYLTARQQLEMLKYPDMIRQFALYLEERFRAQGHGDVEVRGRIAASLNGREPQLLIDPNVDLTQYRGPWLGRADWILPLKTPLGPRN
;
A
#
# COMPACT_ATOMS: atom_id res chain seq x y z
N MET A 1 -12.08 -18.45 15.34
CA MET A 1 -11.91 -18.00 13.94
C MET A 1 -11.01 -16.76 13.83
N VAL A 2 -11.31 -15.66 14.53
CA VAL A 2 -10.52 -14.39 14.46
C VAL A 2 -9.02 -14.61 14.70
N TRP A 3 -8.64 -15.25 15.80
CA TRP A 3 -7.24 -15.52 16.13
C TRP A 3 -6.49 -16.31 15.05
N LEU A 4 -7.15 -17.30 14.43
CA LEU A 4 -6.55 -18.10 13.37
C LEU A 4 -6.25 -17.24 12.13
N ILE A 5 -7.19 -16.36 11.75
CA ILE A 5 -7.02 -15.45 10.61
C ILE A 5 -5.92 -14.44 10.92
N THR A 6 -5.94 -13.81 12.10
CA THR A 6 -4.97 -12.78 12.49
C THR A 6 -3.54 -13.34 12.60
N TYR A 7 -3.34 -14.41 13.35
CA TYR A 7 -2.00 -14.99 13.52
C TYR A 7 -1.56 -15.75 12.27
N GLY A 8 -2.48 -16.32 11.50
CA GLY A 8 -2.19 -16.92 10.20
C GLY A 8 -1.67 -15.89 9.19
N ALA A 9 -2.35 -14.75 9.06
CA ALA A 9 -1.90 -13.65 8.20
C ALA A 9 -0.53 -13.11 8.63
N LEU A 10 -0.33 -12.88 9.93
CA LEU A 10 0.98 -12.47 10.47
C LEU A 10 2.09 -13.46 10.12
N LEU A 11 1.85 -14.76 10.32
CA LEU A 11 2.84 -15.79 10.03
C LEU A 11 3.17 -15.81 8.53
N ILE A 12 2.16 -15.67 7.67
CA ILE A 12 2.33 -15.60 6.22
C ILE A 12 3.19 -14.38 5.84
N ASP A 13 2.89 -13.19 6.37
CA ASP A 13 3.64 -11.95 6.08
C ASP A 13 5.11 -12.04 6.52
N LEU A 14 5.37 -12.64 7.70
CA LEU A 14 6.73 -12.82 8.21
C LEU A 14 7.53 -13.87 7.42
N LEU A 15 6.86 -14.88 6.86
CA LEU A 15 7.54 -15.98 6.17
C LEU A 15 7.66 -15.77 4.66
N PHE A 16 6.81 -14.94 4.04
CA PHE A 16 6.70 -14.84 2.59
C PHE A 16 8.02 -14.58 1.88
N ILE A 17 8.82 -13.67 2.44
CA ILE A 17 10.10 -13.28 1.86
C ILE A 17 11.06 -14.47 1.76
N PHE A 18 11.10 -15.34 2.77
CA PHE A 18 11.97 -16.50 2.78
C PHE A 18 11.53 -17.54 1.75
N TYR A 19 10.21 -17.75 1.62
CA TYR A 19 9.66 -18.65 0.60
C TYR A 19 9.96 -18.15 -0.81
N LEU A 20 9.74 -16.86 -1.09
CA LEU A 20 9.93 -16.24 -2.40
C LEU A 20 11.41 -16.10 -2.77
N ALA A 21 12.27 -15.76 -1.82
CA ALA A 21 13.71 -15.62 -2.04
C ALA A 21 14.35 -16.97 -2.38
N ASN A 22 13.96 -18.05 -1.69
CA ASN A 22 14.50 -19.37 -1.95
C ASN A 22 13.92 -20.00 -3.23
N ARG A 23 14.80 -20.21 -4.21
CA ARG A 23 14.48 -20.82 -5.51
C ARG A 23 13.73 -22.16 -5.44
N ARG A 24 13.83 -22.93 -4.35
CA ARG A 24 13.14 -24.22 -4.19
C ARG A 24 11.68 -24.05 -3.76
N THR A 25 11.41 -23.04 -2.95
CA THR A 25 10.10 -22.79 -2.33
C THR A 25 9.32 -21.68 -3.01
N ARG A 26 9.96 -20.93 -3.91
CA ARG A 26 9.42 -19.73 -4.55
C ARG A 26 8.04 -19.91 -5.17
N VAL A 27 7.85 -20.97 -5.96
CA VAL A 27 6.56 -21.20 -6.63
C VAL A 27 5.46 -21.48 -5.62
N PHE A 28 5.74 -22.22 -4.55
CA PHE A 28 4.78 -22.45 -3.47
C PHE A 28 4.48 -21.15 -2.71
N GLY A 29 5.51 -20.36 -2.40
CA GLY A 29 5.33 -19.01 -1.84
C GLY A 29 4.45 -18.14 -2.73
N PHE A 30 4.69 -18.15 -4.05
CA PHE A 30 3.89 -17.36 -4.98
C PHE A 30 2.43 -17.84 -5.09
N ILE A 31 2.17 -19.15 -5.02
CA ILE A 31 0.81 -19.70 -4.94
C ILE A 31 0.10 -19.23 -3.67
N PHE A 32 0.79 -19.21 -2.53
CA PHE A 32 0.24 -18.64 -1.30
C PHE A 32 -0.05 -17.14 -1.45
N VAL A 33 0.82 -16.35 -2.11
CA VAL A 33 0.58 -14.92 -2.41
C VAL A 33 -0.70 -14.77 -3.25
N LEU A 34 -0.85 -15.57 -4.30
CA LEU A 34 -2.05 -15.55 -5.15
C LEU A 34 -3.31 -15.84 -4.33
N ALA A 35 -3.30 -16.92 -3.54
CA ALA A 35 -4.45 -17.30 -2.71
C ALA A 35 -4.80 -16.21 -1.68
N PHE A 36 -3.80 -15.67 -0.98
CA PHE A 36 -3.98 -14.60 0.00
C PHE A 36 -4.60 -13.35 -0.62
N HIS A 37 -4.11 -12.91 -1.78
CA HIS A 37 -4.64 -11.72 -2.44
C HIS A 37 -6.02 -11.94 -3.07
N PHE A 38 -6.32 -13.12 -3.60
CA PHE A 38 -7.68 -13.46 -4.05
C PHE A 38 -8.70 -13.50 -2.91
N ILE A 39 -8.29 -14.04 -1.75
CA ILE A 39 -9.15 -14.01 -0.55
C ILE A 39 -9.34 -12.57 -0.08
N ASN A 40 -8.27 -11.76 -0.04
CA ASN A 40 -8.36 -10.36 0.35
C ASN A 40 -9.23 -9.54 -0.60
N SER A 41 -9.18 -9.79 -1.92
CA SER A 41 -10.04 -9.09 -2.88
C SER A 41 -11.53 -9.41 -2.71
N ARG A 42 -11.86 -10.56 -2.09
CA ARG A 42 -13.24 -10.93 -1.77
C ARG A 42 -13.69 -10.40 -0.41
N LEU A 43 -12.79 -10.41 0.57
CA LEU A 43 -13.09 -10.04 1.95
C LEU A 43 -13.05 -8.53 2.19
N PHE A 44 -12.20 -7.81 1.46
CA PHE A 44 -11.93 -6.40 1.68
C PHE A 44 -12.02 -5.59 0.37
N ASP A 45 -12.55 -4.38 0.46
CA ASP A 45 -12.57 -3.42 -0.63
C ASP A 45 -11.32 -2.52 -0.58
N ILE A 46 -10.18 -3.08 -1.00
CA ILE A 46 -8.86 -2.40 -1.01
C ILE A 46 -8.46 -1.99 -2.44
N GLY A 47 -9.42 -2.00 -3.37
CA GLY A 47 -9.24 -1.64 -4.77
C GLY A 47 -8.11 -2.39 -5.47
N ILE A 48 -7.22 -1.66 -6.14
CA ILE A 48 -6.15 -2.21 -7.00
C ILE A 48 -5.06 -2.99 -6.24
N PHE A 49 -4.99 -2.84 -4.91
CA PHE A 49 -3.86 -3.31 -4.10
C PHE A 49 -3.54 -4.81 -4.26
N PRO A 50 -4.50 -5.76 -4.15
CA PRO A 50 -4.19 -7.19 -4.28
C PRO A 50 -3.56 -7.54 -5.64
N TRP A 51 -4.04 -6.89 -6.70
CA TRP A 51 -3.57 -7.09 -8.07
C TRP A 51 -2.18 -6.53 -8.29
N LEU A 52 -1.92 -5.32 -7.77
CA LEU A 52 -0.60 -4.73 -7.81
C LEU A 52 0.42 -5.63 -7.10
N MET A 53 0.06 -6.20 -5.95
CA MET A 53 0.95 -7.09 -5.19
C MET A 53 1.24 -8.40 -5.93
N ILE A 54 0.24 -9.00 -6.58
CA ILE A 54 0.44 -10.18 -7.44
C ILE A 54 1.44 -9.86 -8.56
N ALA A 55 1.25 -8.74 -9.26
CA ALA A 55 2.13 -8.32 -10.35
C ALA A 55 3.54 -8.00 -9.86
N ALA A 56 3.69 -7.26 -8.75
CA ALA A 56 4.96 -6.87 -8.18
C ALA A 56 5.77 -8.09 -7.70
N THR A 57 5.11 -9.11 -7.16
CA THR A 57 5.77 -10.33 -6.66
C THR A 57 6.47 -11.13 -7.77
N LEU A 58 6.14 -10.89 -9.04
CA LEU A 58 6.86 -11.47 -10.18
C LEU A 58 8.36 -11.10 -10.20
N ILE A 59 8.76 -10.03 -9.49
CA ILE A 59 10.16 -9.63 -9.34
C ILE A 59 11.04 -10.72 -8.69
N PHE A 60 10.44 -11.62 -7.91
CA PHE A 60 11.17 -12.72 -7.28
C PHE A 60 11.56 -13.83 -8.28
N PHE A 61 10.96 -13.86 -9.48
CA PHE A 61 11.31 -14.83 -10.51
C PHE A 61 12.55 -14.40 -11.31
N PRO A 62 13.33 -15.36 -11.88
CA PRO A 62 14.57 -15.03 -12.58
C PRO A 62 14.31 -14.15 -13.81
N PRO A 63 15.04 -13.06 -14.06
CA PRO A 63 14.71 -12.07 -15.09
C PRO A 63 14.60 -12.62 -16.52
N GLY A 64 15.18 -13.80 -16.80
CA GLY A 64 15.05 -14.50 -18.08
C GLY A 64 13.75 -15.33 -18.24
N TRP A 65 12.89 -15.43 -17.23
CA TRP A 65 11.65 -16.21 -17.29
C TRP A 65 10.70 -15.78 -18.43
N PRO A 66 10.46 -14.47 -18.70
CA PRO A 66 9.51 -14.09 -19.74
C PRO A 66 9.97 -14.51 -21.14
N ARG A 67 11.29 -14.42 -21.40
CA ARG A 67 11.89 -14.84 -22.68
C ARG A 67 11.79 -16.35 -22.88
N ARG A 68 12.01 -17.13 -21.81
CA ARG A 68 11.88 -18.60 -21.84
C ARG A 68 10.43 -19.03 -22.08
N MET A 69 9.49 -18.39 -21.39
CA MET A 69 8.07 -18.62 -21.57
C MET A 69 7.63 -18.35 -23.02
N LEU A 70 8.02 -17.20 -23.59
CA LEU A 70 7.71 -16.87 -24.99
C LEU A 70 8.31 -17.87 -25.97
N TRP A 71 9.52 -18.37 -25.71
CA TRP A 71 10.15 -19.40 -26.53
C TRP A 71 9.41 -20.74 -26.46
N ASP A 72 8.96 -21.17 -25.28
CA ASP A 72 8.15 -22.38 -25.10
C ASP A 72 6.80 -22.26 -25.82
N ILE A 73 6.16 -21.08 -25.77
CA ILE A 73 4.92 -20.79 -26.51
C ILE A 73 5.16 -20.90 -28.03
N ARG A 74 6.22 -20.25 -28.55
CA ARG A 74 6.56 -20.30 -29.98
C ARG A 74 6.87 -21.71 -30.48
N ARG A 75 7.32 -22.60 -29.60
CA ARG A 75 7.60 -24.00 -29.92
C ARG A 75 6.47 -24.95 -29.57
N ALA A 76 5.32 -24.43 -29.12
CA ALA A 76 4.17 -25.21 -28.68
C ALA A 76 4.58 -26.33 -27.70
N HIS A 77 5.38 -25.98 -26.67
CA HIS A 77 5.89 -26.96 -25.72
C HIS A 77 4.73 -27.79 -25.12
N PRO A 78 4.74 -29.13 -25.24
CA PRO A 78 3.54 -29.96 -25.09
C PRO A 78 2.95 -29.97 -23.68
N VAL A 79 3.77 -29.70 -22.65
CA VAL A 79 3.30 -29.62 -21.25
C VAL A 79 3.12 -28.18 -20.76
N ARG A 80 4.13 -27.33 -20.97
CA ARG A 80 4.16 -25.94 -20.48
C ARG A 80 3.09 -25.04 -21.09
N VAL A 81 2.77 -25.20 -22.38
CA VAL A 81 1.77 -24.36 -23.04
C VAL A 81 0.36 -24.69 -22.53
N PRO A 82 -0.06 -25.97 -22.43
CA PRO A 82 -1.31 -26.30 -21.76
C PRO A 82 -1.36 -25.85 -20.30
N ALA A 83 -0.27 -25.99 -19.53
CA ALA A 83 -0.21 -25.52 -18.15
C ALA A 83 -0.40 -24.00 -18.04
N LEU A 84 0.22 -23.21 -18.92
CA LEU A 84 0.01 -21.76 -19.02
C LEU A 84 -1.45 -21.42 -19.34
N GLY A 85 -2.04 -22.09 -20.32
CA GLY A 85 -3.42 -21.85 -20.73
C GLY A 85 -4.41 -22.18 -19.62
N LEU A 86 -4.28 -23.35 -18.99
CA LEU A 86 -5.13 -23.77 -17.87
C LEU A 86 -4.97 -22.83 -16.67
N GLY A 87 -3.73 -22.48 -16.32
CA GLY A 87 -3.45 -21.50 -15.29
C GLY A 87 -4.14 -20.17 -15.57
N PHE A 88 -3.95 -19.63 -16.77
CA PHE A 88 -4.56 -18.37 -17.17
C PHE A 88 -6.08 -18.39 -17.07
N VAL A 89 -6.75 -19.42 -17.61
CA VAL A 89 -8.21 -19.54 -17.54
C VAL A 89 -8.70 -19.60 -16.10
N LEU A 90 -8.02 -20.38 -15.24
CA LEU A 90 -8.39 -20.49 -13.84
C LEU A 90 -8.26 -19.15 -13.11
N GLY A 91 -7.13 -18.46 -13.25
CA GLY A 91 -6.95 -17.16 -12.60
C GLY A 91 -7.78 -16.03 -13.19
N ALA A 92 -8.06 -16.07 -14.48
CA ALA A 92 -8.96 -15.13 -15.14
C ALA A 92 -10.40 -15.31 -14.62
N PHE A 93 -10.86 -16.56 -14.48
CA PHE A 93 -12.15 -16.88 -13.89
C PHE A 93 -12.23 -16.41 -12.43
N ILE A 94 -11.23 -16.77 -11.63
CA ILE A 94 -11.14 -16.34 -10.23
C ILE A 94 -11.12 -14.81 -10.14
N GLY A 95 -10.28 -14.14 -10.93
CA GLY A 95 -10.16 -12.69 -10.93
C GLY A 95 -11.41 -11.96 -11.45
N GLY A 96 -12.23 -12.62 -12.28
CA GLY A 96 -13.50 -12.07 -12.73
C GLY A 96 -14.69 -12.34 -11.80
N THR A 97 -14.58 -13.27 -10.84
CA THR A 97 -15.72 -13.76 -10.05
C THR A 97 -15.57 -13.60 -8.54
N LEU A 98 -14.36 -13.61 -8.00
CA LEU A 98 -14.12 -13.39 -6.56
C LEU A 98 -14.18 -11.92 -6.12
N PRO A 99 -13.71 -10.93 -6.89
CA PRO A 99 -13.79 -9.54 -6.46
C PRO A 99 -15.24 -9.06 -6.43
N ALA A 100 -15.55 -8.14 -5.52
CA ALA A 100 -16.90 -7.56 -5.43
C ALA A 100 -17.25 -6.70 -6.66
N ASP A 101 -16.22 -6.17 -7.33
CA ASP A 101 -16.31 -5.30 -8.49
C ASP A 101 -15.63 -5.93 -9.73
N PHE A 102 -16.28 -5.76 -10.89
CA PHE A 102 -15.71 -6.22 -12.15
C PHE A 102 -14.63 -5.25 -12.65
N SER A 103 -13.47 -5.81 -13.01
CA SER A 103 -12.43 -5.06 -13.73
C SER A 103 -11.62 -5.99 -14.63
N TRP A 104 -11.33 -5.51 -15.85
CA TRP A 104 -10.43 -6.19 -16.78
C TRP A 104 -9.03 -6.40 -16.18
N VAL A 105 -8.59 -5.51 -15.30
CA VAL A 105 -7.30 -5.65 -14.62
C VAL A 105 -7.29 -6.88 -13.72
N HIS A 106 -8.40 -7.17 -13.02
CA HIS A 106 -8.50 -8.33 -12.12
C HIS A 106 -8.35 -9.63 -12.90
N ILE A 107 -9.04 -9.73 -14.04
CA ILE A 107 -9.00 -10.88 -14.95
C ILE A 107 -7.59 -11.08 -15.51
N ILE A 108 -6.98 -10.02 -16.06
CA ILE A 108 -5.67 -10.10 -16.71
C ILE A 108 -4.58 -10.45 -15.71
N ILE A 109 -4.54 -9.78 -14.55
CA ILE A 109 -3.50 -9.99 -13.54
C ILE A 109 -3.72 -11.33 -12.82
N GLY A 110 -4.96 -11.70 -12.50
CA GLY A 110 -5.28 -13.01 -11.93
C GLY A 110 -4.87 -14.14 -12.87
N GLY A 111 -5.21 -14.02 -14.17
CA GLY A 111 -4.81 -14.97 -15.21
C GLY A 111 -3.30 -15.04 -15.39
N LEU A 112 -2.61 -13.89 -15.50
CA LEU A 112 -1.16 -13.88 -15.65
C LEU A 112 -0.44 -14.49 -14.43
N GLY A 113 -0.86 -14.12 -13.22
CA GLY A 113 -0.24 -14.62 -11.98
C GLY A 113 -0.36 -16.14 -11.87
N THR A 114 -1.56 -16.68 -12.06
CA THR A 114 -1.79 -18.14 -12.04
C THR A 114 -1.10 -18.89 -13.19
N ALA A 115 -1.04 -18.31 -14.40
CA ALA A 115 -0.27 -18.86 -15.51
C ALA A 115 1.23 -18.96 -15.19
N VAL A 116 1.80 -17.91 -14.59
CA VAL A 116 3.21 -17.92 -14.17
C VAL A 116 3.45 -18.96 -13.08
N ALA A 117 2.54 -19.10 -12.11
CA ALA A 117 2.62 -20.15 -11.10
C ALA A 117 2.61 -21.54 -11.73
N ALA A 118 1.69 -21.81 -12.66
CA ALA A 118 1.60 -23.08 -13.38
C ALA A 118 2.87 -23.38 -14.20
N TYR A 119 3.41 -22.39 -14.91
CA TYR A 119 4.63 -22.53 -15.71
C TYR A 119 5.86 -22.90 -14.86
N HIS A 120 5.93 -22.41 -13.62
CA HIS A 120 7.06 -22.65 -12.71
C HIS A 120 6.86 -23.85 -11.78
N LEU A 121 5.70 -24.51 -11.80
CA LEU A 121 5.35 -25.57 -10.85
C LEU A 121 6.26 -26.82 -10.98
N GLU A 122 6.78 -27.09 -12.17
CA GLU A 122 7.66 -28.24 -12.44
C GLU A 122 9.13 -27.99 -12.06
N GLU A 123 9.55 -26.73 -11.88
CA GLU A 123 10.97 -26.39 -11.63
C GLU A 123 11.56 -27.03 -10.36
N PRO A 124 10.83 -27.16 -9.23
CA PRO A 124 11.33 -27.85 -8.05
C PRO A 124 11.58 -29.34 -8.29
N PHE A 125 10.74 -30.00 -9.08
CA PHE A 125 10.76 -31.46 -9.29
C PHE A 125 11.74 -31.90 -10.37
N ARG A 126 11.98 -31.07 -11.38
CA ARG A 126 12.92 -31.34 -12.49
C ARG A 126 14.37 -31.49 -12.03
N ARG A 127 14.71 -31.04 -10.81
CA ARG A 127 16.06 -31.14 -10.22
C ARG A 127 16.25 -32.30 -9.24
N LEU A 128 15.17 -33.00 -8.89
CA LEU A 128 15.28 -34.28 -8.16
C LEU A 128 15.62 -35.43 -9.11
N HIS A 129 15.35 -35.24 -10.41
CA HIS A 129 15.76 -36.12 -11.49
C HIS A 129 17.01 -35.54 -12.19
N VAL A 130 18.10 -35.40 -11.44
CA VAL A 130 19.42 -35.34 -12.07
C VAL A 130 19.73 -36.78 -12.46
N GLU A 131 19.66 -37.10 -13.75
CA GLU A 131 20.28 -38.32 -14.28
C GLU A 131 21.71 -38.42 -13.72
N PRO A 132 22.17 -39.62 -13.30
CA PRO A 132 23.58 -39.80 -12.93
C PRO A 132 24.43 -39.30 -14.11
N PRO A 133 25.58 -38.66 -13.85
CA PRO A 133 26.37 -38.05 -14.91
C PRO A 133 26.70 -39.12 -15.96
N THR A 134 26.06 -39.03 -17.13
CA THR A 134 26.41 -39.85 -18.28
C THR A 134 27.81 -39.45 -18.69
N ASP A 135 28.74 -40.40 -18.57
CA ASP A 135 30.15 -40.23 -18.87
C ASP A 135 30.33 -39.92 -20.36
N THR A 136 30.26 -38.64 -20.70
CA THR A 136 30.53 -38.09 -22.04
C THR A 136 31.97 -37.61 -22.14
N ARG A 137 32.92 -38.34 -21.53
CA ARG A 137 34.36 -38.07 -21.68
C ARG A 137 34.91 -38.38 -23.07
N SER A 138 34.25 -39.22 -23.88
CA SER A 138 34.82 -39.67 -25.16
C SER A 138 34.52 -38.77 -26.37
N THR A 139 33.45 -37.99 -26.37
CA THR A 139 33.09 -37.12 -27.53
C THR A 139 33.54 -35.67 -27.37
N ARG A 140 33.98 -35.26 -26.17
CA ARG A 140 34.31 -33.86 -25.84
C ARG A 140 35.71 -33.43 -26.25
N ARG A 141 36.59 -34.34 -26.70
CA ARG A 141 38.00 -34.01 -26.99
C ARG A 141 38.23 -33.43 -28.40
N ARG A 142 37.37 -33.70 -29.39
CA ARG A 142 37.56 -33.19 -30.78
C ARG A 142 36.84 -31.87 -31.11
N GLY A 143 35.85 -31.47 -30.32
CA GLY A 143 35.13 -30.20 -30.51
C GLY A 143 35.57 -29.05 -29.60
N ARG A 144 36.43 -29.33 -28.61
CA ARG A 144 36.86 -28.35 -27.58
C ARG A 144 37.81 -27.31 -28.15
N ASP A 145 38.65 -27.68 -29.10
CA ASP A 145 39.71 -26.79 -29.61
C ASP A 145 39.19 -25.75 -30.61
N ARG A 146 38.03 -25.96 -31.25
CA ARG A 146 37.42 -24.98 -32.17
C ARG A 146 36.35 -24.07 -31.54
N ARG A 147 35.78 -24.43 -30.38
CA ARG A 147 34.78 -23.60 -29.67
C ARG A 147 35.33 -22.83 -28.47
N ALA A 148 36.54 -23.12 -28.02
CA ALA A 148 37.17 -22.41 -26.92
C ALA A 148 37.53 -20.94 -27.24
N SER A 149 37.63 -20.57 -28.52
CA SER A 149 37.97 -19.21 -28.95
C SER A 149 36.78 -18.25 -29.10
N LEU A 150 35.53 -18.72 -28.95
CA LEU A 150 34.33 -17.92 -29.18
C LEU A 150 33.40 -17.77 -27.98
N ASN A 151 33.76 -18.33 -26.82
CA ASN A 151 33.09 -17.99 -25.56
C ASN A 151 33.89 -16.86 -24.91
N PRO A 152 33.47 -15.58 -25.02
CA PRO A 152 33.95 -14.62 -24.03
C PRO A 152 33.56 -15.21 -22.67
N GLY A 153 34.56 -15.39 -21.79
CA GLY A 153 34.29 -15.74 -20.40
C GLY A 153 33.26 -14.77 -19.80
N PRO A 154 32.62 -15.08 -18.66
CA PRO A 154 31.73 -14.12 -18.01
C PRO A 154 32.45 -12.78 -17.95
N LEU A 155 31.86 -11.76 -18.60
CA LEU A 155 32.45 -10.43 -18.65
C LEU A 155 32.81 -10.05 -17.22
N PRO A 156 34.04 -9.57 -16.95
CA PRO A 156 34.40 -9.12 -15.61
C PRO A 156 33.42 -8.03 -15.24
N VAL A 157 32.45 -8.36 -14.38
CA VAL A 157 31.57 -7.37 -13.79
C VAL A 157 32.47 -6.62 -12.82
N ALA A 158 32.99 -5.47 -13.28
CA ALA A 158 33.74 -4.59 -12.40
C ALA A 158 32.89 -4.38 -11.14
N PRO A 159 33.47 -4.53 -9.93
CA PRO A 159 32.73 -4.24 -8.72
C PRO A 159 32.18 -2.83 -8.86
N ALA A 160 30.86 -2.69 -8.77
CA ALA A 160 30.25 -1.37 -8.83
C ALA A 160 30.82 -0.56 -7.66
N VAL A 161 31.76 0.34 -7.94
CA VAL A 161 32.28 1.26 -6.93
C VAL A 161 31.16 2.26 -6.69
N VAL A 162 30.32 1.97 -5.70
CA VAL A 162 29.26 2.86 -5.27
C VAL A 162 29.92 4.12 -4.72
N GLY A 163 29.78 5.23 -5.42
CA GLY A 163 30.42 6.49 -5.04
C GLY A 163 29.95 6.97 -3.67
N LYS A 164 30.83 7.70 -2.95
CA LYS A 164 30.51 8.26 -1.62
C LYS A 164 29.22 9.09 -1.59
N TRP A 165 28.91 9.80 -2.68
CA TRP A 165 27.67 10.56 -2.82
C TRP A 165 26.45 9.67 -2.98
N THR A 166 26.56 8.58 -3.73
CA THR A 166 25.50 7.57 -3.85
C THR A 166 25.21 6.95 -2.48
N LEU A 167 26.25 6.58 -1.71
CA LEU A 167 26.08 6.06 -0.35
C LEU A 167 25.46 7.10 0.58
N ALA A 168 25.87 8.37 0.50
CA ALA A 168 25.29 9.45 1.29
C ALA A 168 23.80 9.66 0.98
N LEU A 169 23.42 9.70 -0.31
CA LEU A 169 22.04 9.84 -0.73
C LEU A 169 21.18 8.64 -0.30
N LEU A 170 21.71 7.42 -0.41
CA LEU A 170 21.04 6.22 0.11
C LEU A 170 20.88 6.28 1.64
N GLY A 171 21.91 6.75 2.35
CA GLY A 171 21.86 6.94 3.80
C GLY A 171 20.79 7.93 4.23
N VAL A 172 20.70 9.09 3.55
CA VAL A 172 19.63 10.07 3.76
C VAL A 172 18.27 9.46 3.47
N TRP A 173 18.12 8.75 2.34
CA TRP A 173 16.86 8.11 1.99
C TRP A 173 16.42 7.08 3.04
N VAL A 174 17.31 6.19 3.47
CA VAL A 174 17.02 5.21 4.54
C VAL A 174 16.66 5.92 5.84
N ALA A 175 17.42 6.94 6.23
CA ALA A 175 17.12 7.72 7.43
C ALA A 175 15.72 8.36 7.33
N THR A 176 15.32 8.91 6.18
CA THR A 176 13.97 9.45 5.97
C THR A 176 12.91 8.35 6.10
N GLN A 177 13.10 7.18 5.47
CA GLN A 177 12.15 6.05 5.56
C GLN A 177 11.99 5.51 6.98
N MET A 178 12.98 5.70 7.86
CA MET A 178 12.92 5.27 9.26
C MET A 178 12.41 6.37 10.20
N LEU A 179 12.91 7.60 10.06
CA LEU A 179 12.63 8.68 11.00
C LEU A 179 11.26 9.31 10.79
N VAL A 180 10.82 9.49 9.55
CA VAL A 180 9.51 10.12 9.26
C VAL A 180 8.35 9.31 9.84
N PRO A 181 8.30 7.96 9.71
CA PRO A 181 7.22 7.20 10.33
C PRO A 181 7.22 7.24 11.86
N LEU A 182 8.40 7.35 12.48
CA LEU A 182 8.59 7.36 13.93
C LEU A 182 8.41 8.75 14.56
N ARG A 183 8.26 9.82 13.77
CA ARG A 183 8.17 11.20 14.29
C ARG A 183 7.02 11.43 15.28
N HIS A 184 5.97 10.63 15.21
CA HIS A 184 4.81 10.71 16.11
C HIS A 184 5.19 10.41 17.57
N PHE A 185 6.30 9.70 17.83
CA PHE A 185 6.79 9.48 19.20
C PHE A 185 7.33 10.76 19.86
N VAL A 186 7.69 11.76 19.08
CA VAL A 186 8.23 13.04 19.58
C VAL A 186 7.11 14.08 19.77
N ILE A 187 5.95 13.88 19.15
CA ILE A 187 4.79 14.76 19.27
C ILE A 187 3.96 14.29 20.48
N PRO A 188 3.79 15.11 21.54
CA PRO A 188 3.12 14.69 22.76
C PRO A 188 1.59 14.75 22.61
N SER A 189 1.04 13.89 21.75
CA SER A 189 -0.39 13.79 21.50
C SER A 189 -0.83 12.38 21.12
N ASN A 190 -2.14 12.13 21.17
CA ASN A 190 -2.69 10.88 20.66
C ASN A 190 -2.81 10.97 19.14
N VAL A 191 -1.91 10.30 18.42
CA VAL A 191 -1.81 10.37 16.94
C VAL A 191 -3.11 9.98 16.23
N HIS A 192 -3.92 9.10 16.82
CA HIS A 192 -5.20 8.66 16.25
C HIS A 192 -6.33 9.68 16.47
N TRP A 193 -6.12 10.63 17.37
CA TRP A 193 -7.04 11.72 17.65
C TRP A 193 -6.64 13.00 16.92
N THR A 194 -5.38 13.44 17.07
CA THR A 194 -4.92 14.73 16.55
C THR A 194 -4.43 14.66 15.10
N GLU A 195 -4.14 13.46 14.58
CA GLU A 195 -3.52 13.24 13.26
C GLU A 195 -2.09 13.76 13.11
N GLU A 196 -1.53 14.35 14.17
CA GLU A 196 -0.21 14.96 14.14
C GLU A 196 0.86 13.90 14.04
N GLY A 197 1.49 13.79 12.88
CA GLY A 197 2.46 12.72 12.62
C GLY A 197 1.84 11.42 12.11
N TYR A 198 0.52 11.36 11.89
CA TYR A 198 -0.17 10.15 11.42
C TYR A 198 0.19 9.79 9.99
N THR A 199 0.14 10.75 9.05
CA THR A 199 0.48 10.51 7.64
C THR A 199 1.91 9.99 7.51
N PHE A 200 2.14 8.93 6.73
CA PHE A 200 3.44 8.25 6.62
C PHE A 200 3.95 7.60 7.93
N SER A 201 3.15 7.51 9.00
CA SER A 201 3.48 6.65 10.15
C SER A 201 3.18 5.19 9.83
N TRP A 202 3.87 4.26 10.50
CA TRP A 202 3.59 2.82 10.40
C TRP A 202 2.39 2.38 11.23
N HIS A 203 1.31 3.17 11.20
CA HIS A 203 0.02 2.78 11.76
C HIS A 203 -0.91 2.33 10.63
N MET A 204 -1.28 1.05 10.63
CA MET A 204 -2.27 0.53 9.68
C MET A 204 -3.64 0.42 10.34
N MET A 205 -4.59 1.25 9.89
CA MET A 205 -6.04 1.13 10.11
C MET A 205 -6.45 0.71 11.55
N LEU A 206 -5.84 1.33 12.56
CA LEU A 206 -6.11 1.03 13.99
C LEU A 206 -7.28 1.84 14.57
N ARG A 207 -7.99 2.62 13.76
CA ARG A 207 -9.03 3.52 14.26
C ARG A 207 -10.29 3.62 13.41
N GLN A 208 -11.38 3.88 14.10
CA GLN A 208 -12.61 4.48 13.60
C GLN A 208 -12.84 5.79 14.34
N LYS A 209 -13.16 6.84 13.59
CA LYS A 209 -13.34 8.18 14.15
C LYS A 209 -14.60 8.87 13.60
N PRO A 210 -15.82 8.34 13.84
CA PRO A 210 -17.04 9.04 13.44
C PRO A 210 -17.05 10.46 14.01
N SER A 211 -17.36 11.43 13.15
CA SER A 211 -17.26 12.85 13.46
C SER A 211 -18.41 13.60 12.81
N ASP A 212 -18.90 14.64 13.47
CA ASP A 212 -20.00 15.49 13.02
C ASP A 212 -19.77 16.93 13.49
N GLY A 213 -20.33 17.90 12.77
CA GLY A 213 -20.20 19.31 13.12
C GLY A 213 -20.50 20.29 12.00
N PHE A 214 -20.48 21.56 12.37
CA PHE A 214 -20.75 22.68 11.49
C PHE A 214 -19.70 23.79 11.68
N PHE A 215 -19.69 24.74 10.76
CA PHE A 215 -18.84 25.92 10.82
C PHE A 215 -19.66 27.16 11.11
N THR A 216 -19.02 28.14 11.74
CA THR A 216 -19.57 29.44 12.01
C THR A 216 -18.64 30.48 11.42
N VAL A 217 -19.14 31.23 10.45
CA VAL A 217 -18.42 32.32 9.78
C VAL A 217 -18.89 33.63 10.39
N THR A 218 -17.97 34.51 10.76
CA THR A 218 -18.30 35.81 11.36
C THR A 218 -17.59 36.93 10.61
N GLY A 219 -18.32 37.90 10.10
CA GLY A 219 -17.74 39.08 9.45
C GLY A 219 -17.01 39.94 10.48
N ARG A 220 -15.70 40.17 10.31
CA ARG A 220 -14.92 40.92 11.32
C ARG A 220 -15.35 42.38 11.44
N ALA A 221 -15.74 43.00 10.32
CA ALA A 221 -16.17 44.38 10.29
C ALA A 221 -17.65 44.56 10.66
N THR A 222 -18.50 43.61 10.27
CA THR A 222 -19.97 43.72 10.42
C THR A 222 -20.49 43.06 11.69
N GLY A 223 -19.76 42.08 12.24
CA GLY A 223 -20.23 41.21 13.32
C GLY A 223 -21.34 40.23 12.89
N GLU A 224 -21.69 40.18 11.61
CA GLU A 224 -22.71 39.26 11.09
C GLU A 224 -22.19 37.82 11.15
N GLU A 225 -23.04 36.89 11.55
CA GLU A 225 -22.68 35.50 11.81
C GLU A 225 -23.54 34.54 10.97
N TRP A 226 -22.88 33.63 10.27
CA TRP A 226 -23.50 32.62 9.43
C TRP A 226 -23.12 31.23 9.91
N THR A 227 -24.12 30.38 10.10
CA THR A 227 -23.90 28.95 10.36
C THR A 227 -23.88 28.21 9.03
N VAL A 228 -22.84 27.42 8.80
CA VAL A 228 -22.59 26.71 7.55
C VAL A 228 -22.54 25.21 7.81
N ASP A 229 -23.47 24.48 7.19
CA ASP A 229 -23.41 23.02 7.10
C ASP A 229 -22.46 22.61 5.95
N PRO A 230 -21.39 21.82 6.22
CA PRO A 230 -20.52 21.31 5.17
C PRO A 230 -21.24 20.56 4.05
N ALA A 231 -22.41 19.97 4.32
CA ALA A 231 -23.23 19.26 3.33
C ALA A 231 -23.71 20.17 2.18
N GLU A 232 -23.74 21.49 2.37
CA GLU A 232 -24.10 22.45 1.32
C GLU A 232 -22.99 22.60 0.27
N TYR A 233 -21.74 22.23 0.61
CA TYR A 233 -20.55 22.44 -0.22
C TYR A 233 -19.88 21.14 -0.67
N LEU A 234 -20.04 20.08 0.13
CA LEU A 234 -19.31 18.82 -0.04
C LEU A 234 -20.27 17.67 -0.27
N THR A 235 -19.84 16.68 -1.06
CA THR A 235 -20.54 15.39 -1.10
C THR A 235 -20.49 14.71 0.26
N ALA A 236 -21.44 13.82 0.56
CA ALA A 236 -21.49 13.09 1.82
C ALA A 236 -20.15 12.39 2.15
N ARG A 237 -19.48 11.81 1.15
CA ARG A 237 -18.15 11.18 1.33
C ARG A 237 -17.07 12.21 1.70
N GLN A 238 -17.04 13.35 1.03
CA GLN A 238 -16.06 14.41 1.31
C GLN A 238 -16.28 15.03 2.69
N GLN A 239 -17.53 15.28 3.09
CA GLN A 239 -17.86 15.76 4.43
C GLN A 239 -17.41 14.76 5.50
N LEU A 240 -17.77 13.49 5.34
CA LEU A 240 -17.38 12.44 6.29
C LEU A 240 -15.87 12.30 6.41
N GLU A 241 -15.10 12.45 5.32
CA GLU A 241 -13.64 12.46 5.44
C GLU A 241 -13.14 13.76 6.08
N MET A 242 -13.59 14.93 5.61
CA MET A 242 -13.14 16.24 6.10
C MET A 242 -13.29 16.39 7.61
N LEU A 243 -14.45 16.04 8.18
CA LEU A 243 -14.73 16.20 9.62
C LEU A 243 -13.87 15.31 10.53
N LYS A 244 -13.20 14.28 9.99
CA LYS A 244 -12.34 13.37 10.77
C LYS A 244 -10.95 13.94 10.98
N TYR A 245 -10.44 14.69 10.01
CA TYR A 245 -9.04 15.10 9.94
C TYR A 245 -8.89 16.60 10.18
N PRO A 246 -8.19 17.02 11.25
CA PRO A 246 -7.99 18.44 11.56
C PRO A 246 -7.39 19.26 10.39
N ASP A 247 -6.43 18.73 9.65
CA ASP A 247 -5.87 19.42 8.49
C ASP A 247 -6.93 19.72 7.42
N MET A 248 -7.83 18.77 7.13
CA MET A 248 -8.94 18.97 6.20
C MET A 248 -10.00 19.94 6.74
N ILE A 249 -10.30 19.89 8.05
CA ILE A 249 -11.17 20.87 8.71
C ILE A 249 -10.65 22.29 8.49
N ARG A 250 -9.36 22.50 8.70
CA ARG A 250 -8.73 23.82 8.48
C ARG A 250 -8.71 24.20 7.00
N GLN A 251 -8.45 23.26 6.10
CA GLN A 251 -8.53 23.53 4.65
C GLN A 251 -9.94 23.98 4.24
N PHE A 252 -10.98 23.36 4.79
CA PHE A 252 -12.36 23.76 4.53
C PHE A 252 -12.67 25.14 5.13
N ALA A 253 -12.15 25.46 6.32
CA ALA A 253 -12.30 26.80 6.89
C ALA A 253 -11.67 27.90 6.01
N LEU A 254 -10.48 27.66 5.45
CA LEU A 254 -9.83 28.58 4.50
C LEU A 254 -10.62 28.71 3.19
N TYR A 255 -11.22 27.62 2.73
CA TYR A 255 -12.12 27.65 1.57
C TYR A 255 -13.37 28.51 1.84
N LEU A 256 -13.96 28.42 3.04
CA LEU A 256 -15.08 29.27 3.43
C LEU A 256 -14.67 30.75 3.50
N GLU A 257 -13.49 31.06 4.05
CA GLU A 257 -12.95 32.43 4.08
C GLU A 257 -12.87 33.02 2.67
N GLU A 258 -12.26 32.29 1.72
CA GLU A 258 -12.15 32.71 0.33
C GLU A 258 -13.52 32.89 -0.33
N ARG A 259 -14.45 31.95 -0.08
CA ARG A 259 -15.81 31.98 -0.64
C ARG A 259 -16.61 33.19 -0.18
N PHE A 260 -16.61 33.48 1.12
CA PHE A 260 -17.32 34.62 1.70
C PHE A 260 -16.67 35.95 1.29
N ARG A 261 -15.34 36.01 1.23
CA ARG A 261 -14.63 37.17 0.71
C ARG A 261 -15.02 37.45 -0.76
N ALA A 262 -15.11 36.41 -1.59
CA ALA A 262 -15.54 36.52 -2.98
C ALA A 262 -17.02 36.94 -3.15
N GLN A 263 -17.86 36.71 -2.14
CA GLN A 263 -19.26 37.20 -2.11
C GLN A 263 -19.38 38.67 -1.66
N GLY A 264 -18.27 39.31 -1.28
CA GLY A 264 -18.26 40.71 -0.84
C GLY A 264 -18.40 40.90 0.67
N HIS A 265 -18.36 39.83 1.47
CA HIS A 265 -18.41 39.93 2.94
C HIS A 265 -17.08 40.41 3.57
N GLY A 266 -16.05 40.64 2.75
CA GLY A 266 -14.78 41.18 3.21
C GLY A 266 -13.94 40.15 3.98
N ASP A 267 -13.38 40.59 5.11
CA ASP A 267 -12.59 39.74 6.00
C ASP A 267 -13.48 39.02 7.01
N VAL A 268 -13.33 37.70 7.10
CA VAL A 268 -14.17 36.84 7.93
C VAL A 268 -13.33 35.96 8.83
N GLU A 269 -13.87 35.68 10.02
CA GLU A 269 -13.37 34.69 10.95
C GLU A 269 -14.15 33.38 10.75
N VAL A 270 -13.45 32.24 10.78
CA VAL A 270 -14.10 30.93 10.61
C VAL A 270 -13.79 30.04 11.79
N ARG A 271 -14.82 29.73 12.58
CA ARG A 271 -14.79 28.83 13.73
C ARG A 271 -15.51 27.53 13.38
N GLY A 272 -15.14 26.43 14.03
CA GLY A 272 -15.76 25.13 13.79
C GLY A 272 -16.20 24.46 15.09
N ARG A 273 -17.44 23.97 15.15
CA ARG A 273 -17.92 23.14 16.26
C ARG A 273 -18.01 21.69 15.77
N ILE A 274 -16.92 20.95 15.96
CA ILE A 274 -16.78 19.58 15.47
C ILE A 274 -16.49 18.64 16.63
N ALA A 275 -17.31 17.59 16.74
CA ALA A 275 -17.15 16.53 17.72
C ALA A 275 -16.77 15.22 17.03
N ALA A 276 -15.98 14.40 17.73
CA ALA A 276 -15.58 13.10 17.24
C ALA A 276 -15.63 12.05 18.36
N SER A 277 -15.88 10.79 17.99
CA SER A 277 -15.71 9.63 18.85
C SER A 277 -14.57 8.78 18.31
N LEU A 278 -13.64 8.35 19.16
CA LEU A 278 -12.49 7.53 18.75
C LEU A 278 -12.61 6.11 19.29
N ASN A 279 -12.72 5.13 18.40
CA ASN A 279 -12.77 3.69 18.72
C ASN A 279 -13.83 3.36 19.78
N GLY A 280 -15.03 3.94 19.66
CA GLY A 280 -16.15 3.67 20.56
C GLY A 280 -16.14 4.46 21.88
N ARG A 281 -15.26 5.46 22.04
CA ARG A 281 -15.33 6.42 23.16
C ARG A 281 -16.57 7.31 23.06
N GLU A 282 -17.03 7.86 24.18
CA GLU A 282 -18.04 8.93 24.14
C GLU A 282 -17.55 10.11 23.28
N PRO A 283 -18.42 10.70 22.43
CA PRO A 283 -18.06 11.85 21.61
C PRO A 283 -17.58 13.03 22.46
N GLN A 284 -16.56 13.73 21.99
CA GLN A 284 -16.11 15.00 22.57
C GLN A 284 -15.69 15.96 21.45
N LEU A 285 -15.57 17.25 21.76
CA LEU A 285 -15.08 18.24 20.80
C LEU A 285 -13.65 17.87 20.36
N LEU A 286 -13.45 17.81 19.04
CA LEU A 286 -12.14 17.56 18.42
C LEU A 286 -11.30 18.83 18.38
N ILE A 287 -11.95 19.97 18.15
CA ILE A 287 -11.31 21.27 17.92
C ILE A 287 -11.92 22.31 18.88
N ASP A 288 -11.16 23.35 19.21
CA ASP A 288 -11.67 24.46 20.02
C ASP A 288 -12.65 25.32 19.20
N PRO A 289 -13.94 25.40 19.60
CA PRO A 289 -14.94 26.15 18.86
C PRO A 289 -14.75 27.67 18.92
N ASN A 290 -13.82 28.16 19.74
CA ASN A 290 -13.56 29.59 19.92
C ASN A 290 -12.34 30.08 19.13
N VAL A 291 -11.62 29.19 18.44
CA VAL A 291 -10.42 29.56 17.68
C VAL A 291 -10.77 29.82 16.22
N ASP A 292 -10.31 30.96 15.70
CA ASP A 292 -10.32 31.23 14.27
C ASP A 292 -9.29 30.36 13.53
N LEU A 293 -9.79 29.44 12.71
CA LEU A 293 -8.96 28.50 11.95
C LEU A 293 -8.19 29.18 10.81
N THR A 294 -8.62 30.36 10.35
CA THR A 294 -7.98 31.12 9.25
C THR A 294 -6.66 31.77 9.68
N GLN A 295 -6.58 32.18 10.96
CA GLN A 295 -5.43 32.86 11.54
C GLN A 295 -4.37 31.91 12.12
N TYR A 296 -4.63 30.60 12.16
CA TYR A 296 -3.65 29.66 12.70
C TYR A 296 -2.36 29.65 11.87
N ARG A 297 -1.22 29.85 12.56
CA ARG A 297 0.16 29.90 12.02
C ARG A 297 1.12 28.98 12.80
N GLY A 298 0.62 27.90 13.38
CA GLY A 298 1.45 27.02 14.19
C GLY A 298 2.50 26.23 13.38
N PRO A 299 3.31 25.42 14.08
CA PRO A 299 4.52 24.85 13.51
C PRO A 299 4.23 23.79 12.43
N TRP A 300 5.16 23.63 11.49
CA TRP A 300 5.15 22.53 10.52
C TRP A 300 5.25 21.15 11.19
N LEU A 301 5.98 21.06 12.30
CA LEU A 301 6.14 19.87 13.12
C LEU A 301 5.84 20.21 14.57
N GLY A 302 4.82 19.58 15.13
CA GLY A 302 4.44 19.80 16.52
C GLY A 302 2.93 19.69 16.69
N ARG A 303 2.49 20.11 17.88
CA ARG A 303 1.08 20.12 18.24
C ARG A 303 0.41 21.42 17.80
N ALA A 304 -0.81 21.31 17.33
CA ALA A 304 -1.70 22.43 17.08
C ALA A 304 -2.59 22.71 18.30
N ASP A 305 -2.50 23.93 18.83
CA ASP A 305 -3.16 24.30 20.08
C ASP A 305 -4.69 24.33 19.98
N TRP A 306 -5.22 24.51 18.77
CA TRP A 306 -6.66 24.50 18.49
C TRP A 306 -7.24 23.08 18.41
N ILE A 307 -6.41 22.03 18.42
CA ILE A 307 -6.86 20.64 18.53
C ILE A 307 -6.92 20.26 20.00
N LEU A 308 -8.13 19.94 20.46
CA LEU A 308 -8.37 19.58 21.85
C LEU A 308 -7.79 18.19 22.14
N PRO A 309 -7.19 17.97 23.33
CA PRO A 309 -6.63 16.66 23.66
C PRO A 309 -7.76 15.66 23.92
N LEU A 310 -7.52 14.39 23.58
CA LEU A 310 -8.44 13.29 23.90
C LEU A 310 -8.50 13.08 25.41
N LYS A 311 -9.60 13.48 26.06
CA LYS A 311 -9.79 13.30 27.52
C LYS A 311 -10.68 12.12 27.88
N THR A 312 -11.65 11.81 27.03
CA THR A 312 -12.59 10.72 27.25
C THR A 312 -11.88 9.35 27.33
N PRO A 313 -12.05 8.58 28.42
CA PRO A 313 -11.48 7.24 28.54
C PRO A 313 -12.17 6.24 27.61
N LEU A 314 -11.50 5.13 27.30
CA LEU A 314 -12.13 4.02 26.59
C LEU A 314 -13.13 3.33 27.52
N GLY A 315 -14.40 3.22 27.10
CA GLY A 315 -15.43 2.53 27.87
C GLY A 315 -15.14 1.03 28.02
N PRO A 316 -15.80 0.34 28.97
CA PRO A 316 -15.70 -1.11 29.07
C PRO A 316 -16.16 -1.77 27.76
N ARG A 317 -15.43 -2.80 27.32
CA ARG A 317 -15.80 -3.59 26.15
C ARG A 317 -17.07 -4.38 26.49
N ASN A 318 -18.19 -4.03 25.86
CA ASN A 318 -19.36 -4.90 25.79
C ASN A 318 -19.11 -6.04 24.80
#